data_AF-A0A1R1A5J3-F1
#
_entry.id   AF-A0A1R1A5J3-F1
#
_cell.length_a   1.000
_cell.length_b   1.000
_cell.length_c   1.000
_cell.angle_alpha   90.00
_cell.angle_beta   90.00
_cell.angle_gamma   90.00
#
_symmetry.space_group_name_H-M   'P 1'
#
loop_
_entity.id
_entity.type
_entity.pdbx_description
1 polymer ?
#
loop_
_entity_poly.entity_id
_entity_poly.type
_entity_poly.pdbx_seq_one_letter_code
_entity_poly.pdbx_strand_id
1 'polypeptide(L)'
;MHTTKDLRSEDFTITVDGSNAVWEDIFPVFHKHDRLGIVVKQPGGAIGASGLILAYVTRFYDFYRDQLGNAPDRLRIYPEIFVFHVGSRMMDHSSLDVWPPHKEVIVHNEPEQVLEAINDRGITRLLVEDMLPLPANFLRETVSSAMQRIVSAMAYSSKGCVNHADISISSSPAAEKYVMASINASGELSEMIREKLRLGQKARSTDCIVTDTYRRIQISDAIHMLSHSNM
;
A
#
# COMPACT_ATOMS: atom_id res chain seq x y z
N MET A 1 -4.01 -2.95 17.34
CA MET A 1 -4.57 -2.12 16.28
C MET A 1 -4.20 -0.71 16.66
N HIS A 2 -3.28 -0.09 15.92
CA HIS A 2 -2.66 1.16 16.30
C HIS A 2 -3.55 2.36 15.99
N THR A 3 -4.34 2.29 14.91
CA THR A 3 -5.02 3.46 14.34
C THR A 3 -6.50 3.59 14.72
N THR A 4 -7.11 2.54 15.29
CA THR A 4 -8.58 2.43 15.46
C THR A 4 -9.23 3.54 16.28
N LYS A 5 -8.48 4.18 17.18
CA LYS A 5 -9.00 5.28 18.02
C LYS A 5 -8.73 6.67 17.45
N ASP A 6 -7.71 6.78 16.59
CA ASP A 6 -7.11 8.06 16.23
C ASP A 6 -7.43 8.45 14.79
N LEU A 7 -7.74 7.48 13.91
CA LEU A 7 -8.05 7.73 12.50
C LEU A 7 -9.51 7.39 12.17
N ARG A 8 -10.11 8.25 11.35
CA ARG A 8 -11.46 8.16 10.79
C ARG A 8 -11.43 8.41 9.29
N SER A 9 -12.48 8.03 8.58
CA SER A 9 -12.52 8.17 7.11
C SER A 9 -12.39 9.64 6.71
N GLU A 10 -12.86 10.56 7.56
CA GLU A 10 -12.76 12.01 7.41
C GLU A 10 -11.33 12.55 7.56
N ASP A 11 -10.38 11.75 8.06
CA ASP A 11 -8.95 12.10 8.07
C ASP A 11 -8.31 12.00 6.68
N PHE A 12 -9.06 11.54 5.68
CA PHE A 12 -8.59 11.35 4.32
C PHE A 12 -9.52 12.05 3.33
N THR A 13 -8.96 12.95 2.53
CA THR A 13 -9.66 13.54 1.39
C THR A 13 -9.22 12.82 0.12
N ILE A 14 -10.19 12.34 -0.65
CA ILE A 14 -9.94 11.59 -1.88
C ILE A 14 -10.40 12.43 -3.07
N THR A 15 -9.55 12.48 -4.10
CA THR A 15 -9.94 12.95 -5.42
C THR A 15 -9.67 11.90 -6.49
N VAL A 16 -10.58 11.80 -7.46
CA VAL A 16 -10.45 10.98 -8.66
C VAL A 16 -10.73 11.87 -9.87
N ASP A 17 -9.83 11.86 -10.85
CA ASP A 17 -9.88 12.70 -12.06
C ASP A 17 -10.06 14.20 -11.72
N GLY A 18 -9.42 14.65 -10.63
CA GLY A 18 -9.47 16.02 -10.13
C GLY A 18 -10.75 16.41 -9.38
N SER A 19 -11.71 15.50 -9.22
CA SER A 19 -12.97 15.73 -8.52
C SER A 19 -12.99 15.05 -7.15
N ASN A 20 -13.67 15.64 -6.16
CA ASN A 20 -13.90 14.97 -4.88
C ASN A 20 -14.60 13.63 -5.09
N ALA A 21 -14.13 12.60 -4.40
CA ALA A 21 -14.55 11.23 -4.60
C ALA A 21 -14.69 10.49 -3.27
N VAL A 22 -15.33 9.32 -3.32
CA VAL A 22 -15.45 8.40 -2.19
C VAL A 22 -14.55 7.19 -2.37
N TRP A 23 -14.43 6.38 -1.32
CA TRP A 23 -13.57 5.19 -1.33
C TRP A 23 -13.90 4.22 -2.47
N GLU A 24 -15.18 4.04 -2.75
CA GLU A 24 -15.69 3.16 -3.79
C GLU A 24 -15.33 3.63 -5.21
N ASP A 25 -14.95 4.90 -5.40
CA ASP A 25 -14.46 5.41 -6.69
C ASP A 25 -13.01 4.97 -6.96
N ILE A 26 -12.21 4.74 -5.91
CA ILE A 26 -10.88 4.12 -6.01
C ILE A 26 -11.03 2.60 -6.16
N PHE A 27 -11.85 2.00 -5.30
CA PHE A 27 -12.04 0.56 -5.21
C PHE A 27 -13.51 0.20 -5.41
N PRO A 28 -13.96 0.03 -6.67
CA PRO A 28 -15.32 -0.41 -6.95
C PRO A 28 -15.61 -1.74 -6.25
N VAL A 29 -16.84 -1.88 -5.76
CA VAL A 29 -17.34 -3.06 -5.01
C VAL A 29 -16.48 -3.43 -3.79
N PHE A 30 -15.85 -2.46 -3.15
CA PHE A 30 -15.02 -2.70 -1.97
C PHE A 30 -15.80 -3.40 -0.85
N HIS A 31 -15.21 -4.42 -0.24
CA HIS A 31 -15.80 -5.11 0.89
C HIS A 31 -14.77 -5.58 1.92
N LYS A 32 -15.25 -5.95 3.11
CA LYS A 32 -14.44 -6.37 4.27
C LYS A 32 -13.53 -7.60 4.07
N HIS A 33 -13.58 -8.25 2.91
CA HIS A 33 -12.71 -9.39 2.56
C HIS A 33 -11.76 -9.08 1.40
N ASP A 34 -11.76 -7.86 0.89
CA ASP A 34 -10.73 -7.40 -0.05
C ASP A 34 -9.35 -7.53 0.60
N ARG A 35 -8.36 -7.81 -0.24
CA ARG A 35 -6.96 -8.02 0.15
C ARG A 35 -6.06 -7.09 -0.65
N LEU A 36 -5.36 -6.21 0.06
CA LEU A 36 -4.43 -5.24 -0.54
C LEU A 36 -3.03 -5.84 -0.59
N GLY A 37 -2.43 -5.90 -1.77
CA GLY A 37 -1.04 -6.29 -1.98
C GLY A 37 -0.21 -5.10 -2.43
N ILE A 38 0.98 -4.93 -1.86
CA ILE A 38 1.87 -3.81 -2.16
C ILE A 38 3.25 -4.35 -2.48
N VAL A 39 3.73 -4.16 -3.70
CA VAL A 39 5.05 -4.63 -4.13
C VAL A 39 6.08 -3.53 -3.93
N VAL A 40 7.10 -3.80 -3.12
CA VAL A 40 8.13 -2.83 -2.71
C VAL A 40 9.51 -3.36 -3.12
N LYS A 41 10.24 -2.61 -3.94
CA LYS A 41 11.57 -3.01 -4.44
C LYS A 41 12.73 -2.18 -3.91
N GLN A 42 12.45 -1.11 -3.15
CA GLN A 42 13.48 -0.26 -2.57
C GLN A 42 13.23 0.06 -1.09
N PRO A 43 14.29 0.33 -0.31
CA PRO A 43 14.17 0.72 1.09
C PRO A 43 13.24 1.92 1.29
N GLY A 44 12.24 1.76 2.15
CA GLY A 44 11.21 2.77 2.41
C GLY A 44 10.24 3.03 1.26
N GLY A 45 10.22 2.18 0.23
CA GLY A 45 9.43 2.40 -0.99
C GLY A 45 7.94 2.59 -0.72
N ALA A 46 7.35 1.83 0.21
CA ALA A 46 5.92 1.92 0.50
C ALA A 46 5.47 3.24 1.15
N ILE A 47 6.40 4.11 1.58
CA ILE A 47 6.04 5.41 2.18
C ILE A 47 5.20 6.26 1.22
N GLY A 48 5.47 6.21 -0.08
CA GLY A 48 4.64 6.90 -1.06
C GLY A 48 3.28 6.26 -1.34
N ALA A 49 2.98 5.12 -0.70
CA ALA A 49 1.64 4.54 -0.64
C ALA A 49 0.98 4.69 0.74
N SER A 50 1.63 5.38 1.69
CA SER A 50 1.20 5.40 3.09
C SER A 50 -0.19 6.02 3.31
N GLY A 51 -0.55 7.07 2.57
CA GLY A 51 -1.89 7.66 2.64
C GLY A 51 -2.99 6.65 2.25
N LEU A 52 -2.81 5.95 1.14
CA LEU A 52 -3.72 4.89 0.71
C LEU A 52 -3.77 3.72 1.71
N ILE A 53 -2.62 3.28 2.22
CA ILE A 53 -2.54 2.21 3.22
C ILE A 53 -3.39 2.56 4.45
N LEU A 54 -3.19 3.75 5.02
CA LEU A 54 -3.91 4.17 6.22
C LEU A 54 -5.40 4.43 5.94
N ALA A 55 -5.75 4.96 4.76
CA ALA A 55 -7.14 5.07 4.33
C ALA A 55 -7.81 3.69 4.19
N TYR A 56 -7.13 2.72 3.58
CA TYR A 56 -7.60 1.33 3.45
C TYR A 56 -7.84 0.68 4.81
N VAL A 57 -6.86 0.80 5.72
CA VAL A 57 -6.93 0.29 7.09
C VAL A 57 -8.11 0.91 7.83
N THR A 58 -8.27 2.23 7.71
CA THR A 58 -9.36 2.97 8.36
C THR A 58 -10.72 2.52 7.85
N ARG A 59 -10.86 2.38 6.52
CA ARG A 59 -12.08 1.90 5.89
C ARG A 59 -12.41 0.46 6.30
N PHE A 60 -11.41 -0.41 6.39
CA PHE A 60 -11.61 -1.77 6.90
C PHE A 60 -12.15 -1.75 8.33
N TYR A 61 -11.58 -0.93 9.22
CA TYR A 61 -12.05 -0.84 10.59
C TYR A 61 -13.45 -0.24 10.72
N ASP A 62 -13.91 0.58 9.77
CA ASP A 62 -15.30 1.09 9.77
C ASP A 62 -16.33 -0.06 9.77
N PHE A 63 -16.05 -1.18 9.10
CA PHE A 63 -16.95 -2.35 9.09
C PHE A 63 -17.11 -3.02 10.46
N TYR A 64 -16.15 -2.83 11.36
CA TYR A 64 -16.06 -3.56 12.62
C TYR A 64 -16.01 -2.64 13.83
N ARG A 65 -16.05 -1.31 13.66
CA ARG A 65 -15.62 -0.32 14.65
C ARG A 65 -16.24 -0.53 16.03
N ASP A 66 -17.54 -0.83 16.07
CA ASP A 66 -18.29 -1.05 17.32
C ASP A 66 -17.94 -2.36 18.03
N GLN A 67 -17.28 -3.30 17.34
CA GLN A 67 -16.86 -4.61 17.84
C GLN A 67 -15.39 -4.63 18.26
N LEU A 68 -14.59 -3.67 17.79
CA LEU A 68 -13.15 -3.60 18.06
C LEU A 68 -12.86 -3.22 19.51
N GLY A 69 -11.75 -3.74 20.04
CA GLY A 69 -11.27 -3.38 21.38
C GLY A 69 -10.18 -4.30 21.90
N ASN A 70 -9.66 -3.97 23.08
CA ASN A 70 -8.62 -4.76 23.76
C ASN A 70 -9.18 -5.67 24.87
N ALA A 71 -10.46 -5.57 25.20
CA ALA A 71 -11.11 -6.42 26.19
C ALA A 71 -11.32 -7.85 25.62
N PRO A 72 -11.39 -8.89 26.47
CA PRO A 72 -11.50 -10.29 26.01
C PRO A 72 -12.71 -10.60 25.12
N ASP A 73 -13.79 -9.83 25.26
CA ASP A 73 -15.04 -9.95 24.49
C ASP A 73 -15.04 -9.15 23.18
N ARG A 74 -13.93 -8.48 22.85
CA ARG A 74 -13.80 -7.59 21.68
C ARG A 74 -12.96 -8.23 20.58
N LEU A 75 -13.24 -7.83 19.33
CA LEU A 75 -12.47 -8.26 18.19
C LEU A 75 -11.11 -7.57 18.15
N ARG A 76 -10.06 -8.38 18.00
CA ARG A 76 -8.69 -7.94 17.74
C ARG A 76 -8.23 -8.49 16.39
N ILE A 77 -8.67 -7.81 15.34
CA ILE A 77 -8.46 -8.18 13.94
C ILE A 77 -7.69 -7.08 13.21
N TYR A 78 -7.04 -7.42 12.11
CA TYR A 78 -6.29 -6.48 11.28
C TYR A 78 -6.70 -6.66 9.82
N PRO A 79 -6.65 -5.60 8.99
CA PRO A 79 -6.97 -5.69 7.58
C PRO A 79 -6.07 -6.69 6.86
N GLU A 80 -6.58 -7.33 5.82
CA GLU A 80 -5.81 -8.22 4.94
C GLU A 80 -4.96 -7.38 3.96
N ILE A 81 -3.86 -6.83 4.49
CA ILE A 81 -2.86 -6.07 3.76
C ILE A 81 -1.53 -6.82 3.77
N PHE A 82 -0.89 -6.97 2.62
CA PHE A 82 0.36 -7.69 2.47
C PHE A 82 1.37 -6.81 1.74
N VAL A 83 2.58 -6.71 2.31
CA VAL A 83 3.69 -6.01 1.67
C VAL A 83 4.67 -7.05 1.16
N PHE A 84 4.84 -7.08 -0.15
CA PHE A 84 5.76 -7.97 -0.86
C PHE A 84 7.08 -7.25 -1.06
N HIS A 85 8.05 -7.57 -0.20
CA HIS A 85 9.39 -7.03 -0.24
C HIS A 85 10.25 -7.84 -1.19
N VAL A 86 10.71 -7.22 -2.26
CA VAL A 86 11.47 -7.91 -3.30
C VAL A 86 12.96 -7.93 -2.94
N GLY A 87 13.52 -9.12 -2.75
CA GLY A 87 14.92 -9.37 -2.43
C GLY A 87 15.24 -9.35 -0.93
N SER A 88 14.82 -8.33 -0.20
CA SER A 88 15.03 -8.20 1.26
C SER A 88 13.93 -7.35 1.88
N ARG A 89 13.79 -7.38 3.21
CA ARG A 89 12.83 -6.52 3.91
C ARG A 89 13.24 -5.04 3.74
N MET A 90 12.32 -4.23 3.23
CA MET A 90 12.56 -2.84 2.82
C MET A 90 12.19 -1.82 3.89
N MET A 91 11.30 -2.17 4.83
CA MET A 91 10.84 -1.32 5.93
C MET A 91 9.97 -2.16 6.89
N ASP A 92 9.73 -1.65 8.11
CA ASP A 92 8.69 -2.13 9.02
C ASP A 92 7.41 -1.27 8.87
N HIS A 93 6.28 -1.92 8.56
CA HIS A 93 4.98 -1.28 8.35
C HIS A 93 3.99 -1.52 9.50
N SER A 94 4.44 -2.03 10.64
CA SER A 94 3.57 -2.39 11.76
C SER A 94 2.78 -1.20 12.32
N SER A 95 3.38 0.00 12.31
CA SER A 95 2.72 1.24 12.73
C SER A 95 1.63 1.69 11.75
N LEU A 96 1.62 1.18 10.51
CA LEU A 96 0.53 1.35 9.55
C LEU A 96 -0.54 0.25 9.65
N ASP A 97 -0.49 -0.58 10.70
CA ASP A 97 -1.35 -1.76 10.90
C ASP A 97 -1.22 -2.86 9.82
N VAL A 98 -0.07 -2.92 9.14
CA VAL A 98 0.38 -4.14 8.44
C VAL A 98 0.83 -5.15 9.49
N TRP A 99 -0.13 -5.94 9.97
CA TRP A 99 0.07 -6.84 11.10
C TRP A 99 -0.89 -8.03 11.03
N PRO A 100 -0.50 -9.24 11.48
CA PRO A 100 0.76 -9.63 12.15
C PRO A 100 1.99 -9.75 11.24
N PRO A 101 3.20 -10.02 11.78
CA PRO A 101 4.46 -9.98 11.03
C PRO A 101 4.50 -10.83 9.75
N HIS A 102 3.71 -11.90 9.65
CA HIS A 102 3.64 -12.72 8.43
C HIS A 102 3.04 -11.99 7.21
N LYS A 103 2.48 -10.80 7.40
CA LYS A 103 2.01 -9.93 6.32
C LYS A 103 3.12 -9.12 5.64
N GLU A 104 4.32 -9.13 6.23
CA GLU A 104 5.56 -8.65 5.61
C GLU A 104 6.20 -9.85 4.88
N VAL A 105 6.04 -9.90 3.57
CA VAL A 105 6.36 -11.07 2.75
C VAL A 105 7.65 -10.79 1.98
N ILE A 106 8.74 -11.44 2.34
CA ILE A 106 9.99 -11.35 1.58
C ILE A 106 9.95 -12.37 0.46
N VAL A 107 10.15 -11.92 -0.77
CA VAL A 107 10.17 -12.76 -1.98
C VAL A 107 11.48 -12.56 -2.72
N HIS A 108 11.93 -13.58 -3.45
CA HIS A 108 13.11 -13.41 -4.30
C HIS A 108 12.85 -12.38 -5.40
N ASN A 109 13.94 -11.80 -5.91
CA ASN A 109 13.87 -10.84 -7.01
C ASN A 109 13.66 -11.52 -8.37
N GLU A 110 12.57 -12.27 -8.49
CA GLU A 110 12.19 -13.02 -9.67
C GLU A 110 10.70 -12.78 -9.96
N PRO A 111 10.31 -12.23 -11.12
CA PRO A 111 8.93 -11.78 -11.36
C PRO A 111 7.87 -12.87 -11.14
N GLU A 112 8.12 -14.10 -11.60
CA GLU A 112 7.21 -15.23 -11.38
C GLU A 112 6.98 -15.49 -9.88
N GLN A 113 8.04 -15.49 -9.06
CA GLN A 113 7.90 -15.74 -7.61
C GLN A 113 7.14 -14.62 -6.89
N VAL A 114 7.30 -13.37 -7.35
CA VAL A 114 6.50 -12.25 -6.84
C VAL A 114 5.02 -12.48 -7.15
N LEU A 115 4.71 -12.89 -8.39
CA LEU A 115 3.33 -13.14 -8.82
C LEU A 115 2.70 -14.38 -8.15
N GLU A 116 3.47 -15.45 -7.94
CA GLU A 116 3.06 -16.61 -7.15
C GLU A 116 2.68 -16.20 -5.73
N ALA A 117 3.55 -15.43 -5.05
CA ALA A 117 3.28 -14.98 -3.70
C ALA A 117 2.01 -14.11 -3.60
N ILE A 118 1.78 -13.24 -4.60
CA ILE A 118 0.55 -12.44 -4.74
C ILE A 118 -0.67 -13.35 -4.87
N ASN A 119 -0.60 -14.37 -5.74
CA ASN A 119 -1.69 -15.33 -5.93
C ASN A 119 -1.98 -16.15 -4.67
N ASP A 120 -0.94 -16.65 -3.99
CA ASP A 120 -1.05 -17.46 -2.77
C ASP A 120 -1.76 -16.71 -1.63
N ARG A 121 -1.59 -15.39 -1.58
CA ARG A 121 -2.26 -14.52 -0.59
C ARG A 121 -3.62 -14.04 -1.05
N GLY A 122 -4.03 -14.40 -2.26
CA GLY A 122 -5.35 -14.09 -2.79
C GLY A 122 -5.60 -12.59 -2.94
N ILE A 123 -4.59 -11.83 -3.33
CA ILE A 123 -4.69 -10.37 -3.48
C ILE A 123 -5.79 -10.00 -4.48
N THR A 124 -6.64 -9.03 -4.10
CA THR A 124 -7.72 -8.51 -4.94
C THR A 124 -7.43 -7.08 -5.41
N ARG A 125 -6.62 -6.32 -4.67
CA ARG A 125 -6.21 -4.95 -4.97
C ARG A 125 -4.69 -4.87 -4.99
N LEU A 126 -4.08 -4.49 -6.10
CA LEU A 126 -2.62 -4.52 -6.25
C LEU A 126 -2.02 -3.12 -6.41
N LEU A 127 -1.02 -2.81 -5.59
CA LEU A 127 -0.15 -1.64 -5.74
C LEU A 127 1.24 -2.08 -6.19
N VAL A 128 1.77 -1.45 -7.23
CA VAL A 128 3.13 -1.65 -7.73
C VAL A 128 3.86 -0.31 -7.88
N GLU A 129 5.17 -0.31 -7.70
CA GLU A 129 5.98 0.88 -7.96
C GLU A 129 5.90 1.28 -9.45
N ASP A 130 5.71 2.58 -9.71
CA ASP A 130 5.53 3.16 -11.04
C ASP A 130 6.83 3.06 -11.83
N MET A 131 6.86 2.07 -12.73
CA MET A 131 7.99 1.74 -13.58
C MET A 131 7.49 1.40 -14.97
N LEU A 132 8.40 1.34 -15.93
CA LEU A 132 8.06 0.87 -17.26
C LEU A 132 7.66 -0.62 -17.19
N PRO A 133 6.49 -1.02 -17.71
CA PRO A 133 6.13 -2.43 -17.82
C PRO A 133 7.12 -3.15 -18.72
N LEU A 134 7.70 -4.25 -18.25
CA LEU A 134 8.65 -5.05 -19.02
C LEU A 134 8.18 -6.50 -19.15
N PRO A 135 8.34 -7.12 -20.34
CA PRO A 135 8.12 -8.54 -20.51
C PRO A 135 8.97 -9.35 -19.53
N ALA A 136 8.37 -10.36 -18.93
CA ALA A 136 9.06 -11.39 -18.14
C ALA A 136 8.43 -12.75 -18.44
N ASN A 137 9.17 -13.81 -18.09
CA ASN A 137 8.68 -15.17 -18.23
C ASN A 137 7.78 -15.49 -17.05
N PHE A 138 6.48 -15.63 -17.32
CA PHE A 138 5.51 -16.11 -16.34
C PHE A 138 4.88 -17.42 -16.80
N LEU A 139 4.46 -18.25 -15.86
CA LEU A 139 3.57 -19.36 -16.19
C LEU A 139 2.19 -18.82 -16.56
N ARG A 140 1.57 -19.44 -17.58
CA ARG A 140 0.27 -19.00 -18.08
C ARG A 140 -0.81 -19.08 -17.00
N GLU A 141 -0.75 -20.11 -16.17
CA GLU A 141 -1.64 -20.40 -15.06
C GLU A 141 -1.52 -19.32 -13.98
N THR A 142 -0.29 -18.92 -13.65
CA THR A 142 0.01 -17.85 -12.68
C THR A 142 -0.58 -16.52 -13.14
N VAL A 143 -0.39 -16.15 -14.41
CA VAL A 143 -1.01 -14.95 -15.00
C VAL A 143 -2.53 -15.05 -15.00
N SER A 144 -3.09 -16.19 -15.42
CA SER A 144 -4.54 -16.37 -15.50
C SER A 144 -5.21 -16.27 -14.12
N SER A 145 -4.60 -16.85 -13.09
CA SER A 145 -5.04 -16.77 -11.69
C SER A 145 -5.05 -15.31 -11.19
N ALA A 146 -4.00 -14.54 -11.50
CA ALA A 146 -3.91 -13.14 -11.12
C ALA A 146 -4.96 -12.28 -11.85
N MET A 147 -5.08 -12.45 -13.17
CA MET A 147 -6.05 -11.72 -14.01
C MET A 147 -7.50 -12.01 -13.61
N GLN A 148 -7.80 -13.23 -13.14
CA GLN A 148 -9.14 -13.58 -12.69
C GLN A 148 -9.47 -13.00 -11.31
N ARG A 149 -8.48 -12.91 -10.41
CA ARG A 149 -8.69 -12.57 -9.00
C ARG A 149 -8.54 -11.08 -8.70
N ILE A 150 -7.52 -10.45 -9.28
CA ILE A 150 -7.24 -9.03 -9.04
C ILE A 150 -8.35 -8.23 -9.71
N VAL A 151 -9.00 -7.37 -8.94
CA VAL A 151 -10.11 -6.52 -9.39
C VAL A 151 -9.58 -5.17 -9.88
N SER A 152 -8.54 -4.65 -9.23
CA SER A 152 -7.96 -3.35 -9.60
C SER A 152 -6.48 -3.28 -9.26
N ALA A 153 -5.73 -2.56 -10.10
CA ALA A 153 -4.31 -2.29 -9.90
C ALA A 153 -4.01 -0.80 -10.03
N MET A 154 -3.05 -0.32 -9.24
CA MET A 154 -2.54 1.06 -9.34
C MET A 154 -1.02 1.08 -9.26
N ALA A 155 -0.44 2.04 -9.98
CA ALA A 155 0.95 2.43 -9.83
C ALA A 155 1.08 3.51 -8.74
N TYR A 156 2.11 3.40 -7.92
CA TYR A 156 2.50 4.40 -6.92
C TYR A 156 4.00 4.69 -7.01
N SER A 157 4.46 5.82 -6.48
CA SER A 157 5.89 6.15 -6.44
C SER A 157 6.39 6.10 -5.01
N SER A 158 7.64 5.74 -4.75
CA SER A 158 8.21 5.86 -3.40
C SER A 158 8.33 7.29 -2.90
N LYS A 159 8.30 8.26 -3.83
CA LYS A 159 8.20 9.69 -3.53
C LYS A 159 6.75 10.15 -3.37
N GLY A 160 5.79 9.21 -3.46
CA GLY A 160 4.33 9.36 -3.44
C GLY A 160 3.74 10.37 -4.42
N CYS A 161 4.47 10.69 -5.48
CA CYS A 161 3.92 11.40 -6.64
C CYS A 161 4.20 10.58 -7.90
N VAL A 162 3.17 10.15 -8.60
CA VAL A 162 3.27 9.48 -9.91
C VAL A 162 2.95 10.44 -11.05
N ASN A 163 3.50 10.16 -12.23
CA ASN A 163 3.13 10.90 -13.44
C ASN A 163 1.76 10.45 -13.93
N HIS A 164 0.99 11.38 -14.53
CA HIS A 164 -0.36 11.11 -15.03
C HIS A 164 -1.28 10.49 -13.97
N ALA A 165 -1.14 10.94 -12.72
CA ALA A 165 -2.00 10.51 -11.64
C ALA A 165 -3.46 10.87 -11.92
N ASP A 166 -4.35 9.94 -11.62
CA ASP A 166 -5.80 10.13 -11.68
C ASP A 166 -6.45 10.01 -10.30
N ILE A 167 -5.68 9.60 -9.28
CA ILE A 167 -6.14 9.51 -7.89
C ILE A 167 -5.19 10.31 -7.00
N SER A 168 -5.73 11.07 -6.06
CA SER A 168 -4.97 11.68 -4.97
C SER A 168 -5.63 11.40 -3.64
N ILE A 169 -4.82 11.11 -2.62
CA ILE A 169 -5.26 10.93 -1.24
C ILE A 169 -4.48 11.88 -0.36
N SER A 170 -5.18 12.84 0.23
CA SER A 170 -4.63 13.78 1.20
C SER A 170 -4.90 13.27 2.62
N SER A 171 -3.85 13.12 3.41
CA SER A 171 -3.89 12.54 4.76
C SER A 171 -3.73 13.60 5.83
N SER A 172 -4.49 13.47 6.92
CA SER A 172 -4.43 14.39 8.06
C SER A 172 -3.10 14.30 8.82
N PRO A 173 -2.76 15.32 9.64
CA PRO A 173 -1.58 15.28 10.49
C PRO A 173 -1.58 14.11 11.49
N ALA A 174 -2.75 13.55 11.83
CA ALA A 174 -2.85 12.38 12.70
C ALA A 174 -2.34 11.12 11.99
N ALA A 175 -2.70 10.93 10.72
CA ALA A 175 -2.22 9.83 9.89
C ALA A 175 -0.69 9.87 9.75
N GLU A 176 -0.13 11.06 9.52
CA GLU A 176 1.31 11.25 9.35
C GLU A 176 2.17 10.83 10.57
N LYS A 177 1.59 10.82 11.78
CA LYS A 177 2.29 10.31 12.97
C LYS A 177 2.65 8.83 12.82
N TYR A 178 1.79 8.03 12.21
CA TYR A 178 2.02 6.61 11.98
C TYR A 178 3.03 6.34 10.86
N VAL A 179 3.04 7.22 9.85
CA VAL A 179 4.06 7.20 8.80
C VAL A 179 5.44 7.47 9.40
N MET A 180 5.56 8.53 10.21
CA MET A 180 6.79 8.85 10.93
C MET A 180 7.22 7.74 11.89
N ALA A 181 6.27 7.13 12.61
CA ALA A 181 6.55 6.00 13.50
C ALA A 181 7.15 4.81 12.74
N SER A 182 6.61 4.49 11.56
CA SER A 182 7.12 3.41 10.69
C SER A 182 8.56 3.70 10.23
N ILE A 183 8.83 4.92 9.75
CA ILE A 183 10.19 5.34 9.33
C ILE A 183 11.18 5.19 10.49
N ASN A 184 10.79 5.62 11.70
CA ASN A 184 11.66 5.63 12.86
C ASN A 184 11.87 4.23 13.50
N ALA A 185 10.88 3.34 13.40
CA ALA A 185 10.97 1.99 13.97
C ALA A 185 11.74 1.00 13.06
N SER A 186 11.90 1.31 11.78
CA SER A 186 12.43 0.38 10.77
C SER A 186 13.95 0.18 10.86
N GLY A 187 14.38 -0.89 11.54
CA GLY A 187 15.80 -1.23 11.71
C GLY A 187 16.56 -1.50 10.40
N GLU A 188 15.84 -1.80 9.33
CA GLU A 188 16.36 -2.08 7.99
C GLU A 188 16.84 -0.81 7.26
N LEU A 189 16.37 0.37 7.68
CA LEU A 189 16.72 1.65 7.08
C LEU A 189 17.98 2.25 7.72
N SER A 190 18.95 2.61 6.89
CA SER A 190 20.08 3.45 7.34
C SER A 190 19.60 4.87 7.72
N GLU A 191 20.35 5.56 8.58
CA GLU A 191 19.95 6.91 9.01
C GLU A 191 19.86 7.89 7.84
N MET A 192 20.74 7.75 6.84
CA MET A 192 20.68 8.54 5.61
C MET A 192 19.35 8.34 4.86
N ILE A 193 18.86 7.10 4.78
CA ILE A 193 17.58 6.79 4.12
C ILE A 193 16.43 7.33 4.96
N ARG A 194 16.45 7.14 6.28
CA ARG A 194 15.42 7.68 7.18
C ARG A 194 15.31 9.20 7.04
N GLU A 195 16.42 9.91 7.04
CA GLU A 195 16.41 11.36 6.88
C GLU A 195 15.88 11.80 5.52
N LYS A 196 16.28 11.10 4.44
CA LYS A 196 15.72 11.34 3.11
C LYS A 196 14.20 11.15 3.07
N LEU A 197 13.66 10.12 3.72
CA LEU A 197 12.22 9.87 3.79
C LEU A 197 11.50 10.97 4.60
N ARG A 198 12.06 11.38 5.75
CA ARG A 198 11.51 12.47 6.57
C ARG A 198 11.45 13.79 5.80
N LEU A 199 12.54 14.15 5.12
CA LEU A 199 12.60 15.34 4.26
C LEU A 199 11.60 15.23 3.10
N GLY A 200 11.46 14.05 2.50
CA GLY A 200 10.48 13.79 1.44
C GLY A 200 9.03 13.97 1.90
N GLN A 201 8.68 13.50 3.10
CA GLN A 201 7.35 13.77 3.69
C GLN A 201 7.14 15.25 3.95
N LYS A 202 8.13 15.91 4.57
CA LYS A 202 8.04 17.34 4.89
C LYS A 202 7.90 18.21 3.64
N ALA A 203 8.61 17.89 2.57
CA ALA A 203 8.54 18.63 1.31
C ALA A 203 7.19 18.52 0.60
N ARG A 204 6.43 17.45 0.87
CA ARG A 204 5.09 17.22 0.30
C ARG A 204 3.95 17.69 1.18
N SER A 205 4.25 17.97 2.45
CA SER A 205 3.29 18.47 3.41
C SER A 205 2.97 19.95 3.15
N THR A 206 1.72 20.26 2.83
CA THR A 206 1.18 21.64 2.82
C THR A 206 0.20 21.76 3.97
N ASP A 207 0.38 22.75 4.86
CA ASP A 207 -0.45 22.93 6.06
C ASP A 207 -0.59 21.65 6.92
N CYS A 208 0.50 20.87 7.02
CA CYS A 208 0.58 19.57 7.70
C CYS A 208 -0.25 18.44 7.06
N ILE A 209 -0.79 18.65 5.85
CA ILE A 209 -1.48 17.65 5.05
C ILE A 209 -0.51 17.12 4.00
N VAL A 210 -0.32 15.81 3.95
CA VAL A 210 0.48 15.13 2.93
C VAL A 210 -0.46 14.55 1.88
N THR A 211 -0.15 14.79 0.60
CA THR A 211 -0.91 14.22 -0.51
C THR A 211 -0.05 13.24 -1.27
N ASP A 212 -0.50 11.98 -1.33
CA ASP A 212 0.06 10.96 -2.20
C ASP A 212 -0.81 10.82 -3.46
N THR A 213 -0.18 10.60 -4.62
CA THR A 213 -0.89 10.40 -5.89
C THR A 213 -0.64 9.03 -6.48
N TYR A 214 -1.65 8.51 -7.16
CA TYR A 214 -1.69 7.17 -7.74
C TYR A 214 -2.25 7.22 -9.15
N ARG A 215 -1.94 6.18 -9.93
CA ARG A 215 -2.42 6.03 -11.29
C ARG A 215 -3.08 4.66 -11.44
N ARG A 216 -4.36 4.61 -11.83
CA ARG A 216 -5.00 3.34 -12.22
C ARG A 216 -4.28 2.77 -13.44
N ILE A 217 -4.01 1.47 -13.40
CA ILE A 217 -3.33 0.75 -14.48
C ILE A 217 -4.06 -0.54 -14.81
N GLN A 218 -3.83 -1.06 -16.02
CA GLN A 218 -4.30 -2.39 -16.37
C GLN A 218 -3.56 -3.45 -15.56
N ILE A 219 -4.25 -4.55 -15.22
CA ILE A 219 -3.65 -5.63 -14.43
C ILE A 219 -2.47 -6.27 -15.18
N SER A 220 -2.56 -6.37 -16.51
CA SER A 220 -1.45 -6.83 -17.36
C SER A 220 -0.19 -5.96 -17.20
N ASP A 221 -0.38 -4.64 -17.13
CA ASP A 221 0.73 -3.71 -16.95
C ASP A 221 1.32 -3.86 -15.55
N ALA A 222 0.48 -4.01 -14.52
CA ALA A 222 0.92 -4.24 -13.15
C ALA A 222 1.77 -5.51 -13.02
N ILE A 223 1.37 -6.60 -13.70
CA ILE A 223 2.15 -7.86 -13.76
C ILE A 223 3.50 -7.61 -14.44
N HIS A 224 3.54 -6.88 -15.55
CA HIS A 224 4.79 -6.53 -16.24
C HIS A 224 5.66 -5.52 -15.47
N MET A 225 5.08 -4.75 -14.54
CA MET A 225 5.83 -3.89 -13.61
C MET A 225 6.45 -4.67 -12.45
N LEU A 226 6.16 -5.98 -12.28
CA LEU A 226 6.88 -6.84 -11.33
C LEU A 226 8.32 -7.12 -11.78
N SER A 227 8.58 -7.02 -13.08
CA SER A 227 9.90 -7.08 -13.70
C SER A 227 10.81 -5.93 -13.27
N HIS A 228 12.12 -6.17 -13.27
CA HIS A 228 13.10 -5.08 -13.17
C HIS A 228 13.48 -4.61 -14.56
N SER A 229 13.73 -3.30 -14.71
CA SER A 229 14.62 -2.84 -15.76
C SER A 229 16.02 -3.30 -15.40
N ASN A 230 16.59 -4.20 -16.20
CA ASN A 230 18.04 -4.42 -16.15
C ASN A 230 18.70 -3.07 -16.48
N MET A 231 19.26 -2.41 -15.46
CA MET A 231 20.24 -1.35 -15.64
C MET A 231 21.63 -1.96 -15.65
#